data_AF-A0A7R9Y505-F1
#
_entry.id   AF-A0A7R9Y505-F1
#
_cell.length_a   1.000
_cell.length_b   1.000
_cell.length_c   1.000
_cell.angle_alpha   90.00
_cell.angle_beta   90.00
_cell.angle_gamma   90.00
#
_symmetry.space_group_name_H-M   'P 1'
#
loop_
_entity.id
_entity.type
_entity.pdbx_description
1 polymer ?
#
loop_
_entity_poly.entity_id
_entity_poly.type
_entity_poly.pdbx_seq_one_letter_code
_entity_poly.pdbx_strand_id
1 'polypeptide(L)'
;MFGAPKHRGDGKGRVKPRPESAPPSRRTRGPAHHPAPPRQLVEAVRARYPLWATLGIDALALARQRALPWLLKQIEDVYDERYAHDVAELEFAAGCVRDEKKKRGGGGGGGTAGGDADDESDAAAAIIEAALAPRPFPEYVLAHCARRYGVKSLAEKAAWELMCNAEAARSAGAHTSVDLFCAFCNRGYDDEELMFFLYVRQQLLSACARALPRVDVHDVKGASQRFLAGPPAPPLPPSIALTEKRARDVTRSVFGGAVADGMLCQAVLQLVGDFFKEKREEASREKKGKGKGKGGGSGRGGVDAAAEATMEAYYYLKLMLSAYRDTRPDGGGEDDPSAAPAVAAREEALDRLFIGEDVDAAPSVTTADGGDDVSTSPGRASGGGWGAG
;
A
#
# COMPACT_ATOMS: atom_id res chain seq x y z
N MET A 1 48.93 82.02 -17.09
CA MET A 1 48.89 83.28 -16.30
C MET A 1 47.48 83.84 -16.38
N PHE A 2 46.87 84.06 -15.22
CA PHE A 2 45.72 84.92 -14.89
C PHE A 2 44.34 84.73 -15.57
N GLY A 3 43.32 84.59 -14.72
CA GLY A 3 42.05 85.31 -14.91
C GLY A 3 40.75 84.49 -14.84
N ALA A 4 40.18 84.33 -13.64
CA ALA A 4 38.72 84.16 -13.44
C ALA A 4 38.00 85.54 -13.61
N PRO A 5 36.70 85.76 -13.28
CA PRO A 5 35.47 84.94 -13.21
C PRO A 5 34.23 85.66 -13.85
N LYS A 6 33.00 85.07 -13.84
CA LYS A 6 31.75 85.64 -13.21
C LYS A 6 30.40 85.13 -13.76
N HIS A 7 29.54 84.77 -12.80
CA HIS A 7 28.07 84.99 -12.65
C HIS A 7 27.08 84.42 -13.68
N ARG A 8 26.14 83.52 -13.30
CA ARG A 8 24.89 83.61 -12.48
C ARG A 8 23.64 83.77 -13.35
N GLY A 9 22.64 82.94 -13.10
CA GLY A 9 21.27 83.02 -13.61
C GLY A 9 20.66 81.61 -13.69
N ASP A 10 20.16 81.05 -12.58
CA ASP A 10 18.75 81.09 -12.13
C ASP A 10 17.74 80.53 -13.14
N GLY A 11 17.10 79.41 -12.74
CA GLY A 11 16.04 78.75 -13.50
C GLY A 11 15.54 77.48 -12.81
N LYS A 12 15.15 77.57 -11.53
CA LYS A 12 14.50 76.45 -10.80
C LYS A 12 13.05 76.25 -11.31
N GLY A 13 12.88 75.42 -12.33
CA GLY A 13 11.58 74.84 -12.70
C GLY A 13 11.25 73.65 -11.78
N ARG A 14 10.31 73.85 -10.85
CA ARG A 14 9.81 72.82 -9.94
C ARG A 14 8.86 71.88 -10.69
N VAL A 15 9.38 70.74 -11.18
CA VAL A 15 8.58 69.67 -11.78
C VAL A 15 7.78 68.96 -10.68
N LYS A 16 6.45 68.99 -10.77
CA LYS A 16 5.54 68.20 -9.92
C LYS A 16 5.75 66.70 -10.22
N PRO A 17 5.93 65.82 -9.21
CA PRO A 17 6.01 64.39 -9.45
C PRO A 17 4.65 63.85 -9.91
N ARG A 18 4.69 63.10 -11.01
CA ARG A 18 3.56 62.37 -11.61
C ARG A 18 3.11 61.27 -10.61
N PRO A 19 1.80 61.11 -10.35
CA PRO A 19 1.32 60.08 -9.42
C PRO A 19 1.70 58.68 -9.94
N GLU A 20 2.34 57.94 -9.05
CA GLU A 20 2.80 56.57 -9.21
C GLU A 20 1.60 55.68 -9.53
N SER A 21 1.63 55.05 -10.71
CA SER A 21 0.63 54.08 -11.14
C SER A 21 0.57 52.93 -10.14
N ALA A 22 -0.60 52.74 -9.53
CA ALA A 22 -0.86 51.66 -8.59
C ALA A 22 -0.43 50.29 -9.17
N PRO A 23 0.21 49.42 -8.38
CA PRO A 23 0.63 48.11 -8.84
C PRO A 23 -0.59 47.29 -9.29
N PRO A 24 -0.48 46.48 -10.35
CA PRO A 24 -1.58 45.65 -10.81
C PRO A 24 -2.02 44.73 -9.67
N SER A 25 -3.29 44.83 -9.30
CA SER A 25 -3.94 43.94 -8.34
C SER A 25 -3.59 42.49 -8.68
N ARG A 26 -2.80 41.85 -7.80
CA ARG A 26 -2.61 40.40 -7.80
C ARG A 26 -4.00 39.78 -7.68
N ARG A 27 -4.56 39.34 -8.80
CA ARG A 27 -5.67 38.40 -8.81
C ARG A 27 -5.19 37.20 -8.00
N THR A 28 -5.79 37.01 -6.84
CA THR A 28 -5.67 35.78 -6.06
C THR A 28 -6.12 34.65 -6.99
N ARG A 29 -5.15 33.83 -7.46
CA ARG A 29 -5.48 32.57 -8.10
C ARG A 29 -6.29 31.79 -7.08
N GLY A 30 -7.56 31.52 -7.39
CA GLY A 30 -8.36 30.58 -6.62
C GLY A 30 -7.65 29.21 -6.53
N PRO A 31 -8.08 28.33 -5.61
CA PRO A 31 -7.49 27.00 -5.46
C PRO A 31 -7.42 26.33 -6.84
N ALA A 32 -6.24 25.88 -7.22
CA ALA A 32 -6.01 25.23 -8.50
C ALA A 32 -6.91 24.00 -8.58
N HIS A 33 -8.05 24.12 -9.28
CA HIS A 33 -8.91 22.99 -9.56
C HIS A 33 -8.11 22.04 -10.44
N HIS A 34 -7.77 20.88 -9.89
CA HIS A 34 -7.16 19.81 -10.66
C HIS A 34 -8.06 19.47 -11.86
N PRO A 35 -7.51 19.19 -13.05
CA PRO A 35 -8.33 18.87 -14.22
C PRO A 35 -8.98 17.49 -14.08
N ALA A 36 -10.08 17.27 -14.80
CA ALA A 36 -10.66 15.94 -14.95
C ALA A 36 -9.73 15.03 -15.78
N PRO A 37 -9.77 13.70 -15.58
CA PRO A 37 -9.03 12.74 -16.40
C PRO A 37 -9.37 12.88 -17.90
N PRO A 38 -8.36 12.92 -18.80
CA PRO A 38 -8.60 12.91 -20.24
C PRO A 38 -9.34 11.64 -20.69
N ARG A 39 -10.22 11.77 -21.70
CA ARG A 39 -11.02 10.64 -22.21
C ARG A 39 -10.18 9.42 -22.62
N GLN A 40 -9.04 9.65 -23.29
CA GLN A 40 -8.13 8.58 -23.72
C GLN A 40 -7.59 7.77 -22.54
N LEU A 41 -7.33 8.43 -21.41
CA LEU A 41 -6.87 7.78 -20.19
C LEU A 41 -7.97 6.89 -19.59
N VAL A 42 -9.21 7.38 -19.57
CA VAL A 42 -10.37 6.61 -19.11
C VAL A 42 -10.59 5.37 -19.98
N GLU A 43 -10.52 5.52 -21.31
CA GLU A 43 -10.64 4.40 -22.24
C GLU A 43 -9.53 3.36 -22.03
N ALA A 44 -8.28 3.81 -21.80
CA ALA A 44 -7.18 2.92 -21.46
C ALA A 44 -7.41 2.17 -20.13
N VAL A 45 -7.92 2.85 -19.10
CA VAL A 45 -8.26 2.22 -17.81
C VAL A 45 -9.33 1.16 -18.00
N ARG A 46 -10.42 1.47 -18.71
CA ARG A 46 -11.50 0.50 -18.97
C ARG A 46 -11.05 -0.71 -19.77
N ALA A 47 -10.16 -0.50 -20.74
CA ALA A 47 -9.64 -1.58 -21.57
C ALA A 47 -8.70 -2.52 -20.80
N ARG A 48 -7.91 -2.00 -19.86
CA ARG A 48 -6.93 -2.79 -19.10
C ARG A 48 -7.46 -3.34 -17.79
N TYR A 49 -8.40 -2.67 -17.13
CA TYR A 49 -8.86 -3.04 -15.80
C TYR A 49 -10.38 -3.29 -15.82
N PRO A 50 -10.82 -4.53 -16.11
CA PRO A 50 -12.25 -4.85 -16.32
C PRO A 50 -13.17 -4.42 -15.19
N LEU A 51 -12.72 -4.53 -13.93
CA LEU A 51 -13.53 -4.10 -12.77
C LEU A 51 -13.77 -2.60 -12.72
N TRP A 52 -12.91 -1.78 -13.33
CA TRP A 52 -13.16 -0.34 -13.42
C TRP A 52 -14.14 0.01 -14.52
N ALA A 53 -14.40 -0.90 -15.48
CA ALA A 53 -15.39 -0.69 -16.51
C ALA A 53 -16.83 -0.72 -15.97
N THR A 54 -17.08 -1.39 -14.84
CA THR A 54 -18.40 -1.51 -14.20
C THR A 54 -18.76 -0.31 -13.32
N LEU A 55 -17.80 0.56 -12.98
CA LEU A 55 -18.04 1.72 -12.13
C LEU A 55 -18.87 2.82 -12.83
N GLY A 56 -19.67 3.55 -12.05
CA GLY A 56 -20.52 4.63 -12.53
C GLY A 56 -19.76 5.76 -13.24
N ILE A 57 -20.35 6.25 -14.34
CA ILE A 57 -19.80 7.36 -15.14
C ILE A 57 -19.96 8.70 -14.39
N ASP A 58 -21.00 8.84 -13.56
CA ASP A 58 -21.23 10.07 -12.81
C ASP A 58 -20.12 10.32 -11.79
N ALA A 59 -19.61 9.27 -11.16
CA ALA A 59 -18.46 9.34 -10.26
C ALA A 59 -17.17 9.74 -11.00
N LEU A 60 -16.99 9.27 -12.24
CA LEU A 60 -15.87 9.65 -13.10
C LEU A 60 -15.89 11.15 -13.43
N ALA A 61 -17.06 11.75 -13.66
CA ALA A 61 -17.17 13.19 -13.92
C ALA A 61 -16.65 14.04 -12.74
N LEU A 62 -16.67 13.49 -11.53
CA LEU A 62 -16.16 14.11 -10.32
C LEU A 62 -14.67 13.81 -10.06
N ALA A 63 -14.09 12.80 -10.71
CA ALA A 63 -12.70 12.40 -10.52
C ALA A 63 -11.74 13.49 -11.03
N ARG A 64 -10.59 13.61 -10.36
CA ARG A 64 -9.57 14.64 -10.64
C ARG A 64 -8.18 14.03 -10.77
N GLN A 65 -7.36 14.64 -11.62
CA GLN A 65 -5.94 14.32 -11.69
C GLN A 65 -5.23 14.78 -10.41
N ARG A 66 -4.34 13.96 -9.87
CA ARG A 66 -3.64 14.19 -8.62
C ARG A 66 -2.13 14.16 -8.84
N ALA A 67 -1.40 14.81 -7.94
CA ALA A 67 0.05 14.78 -7.98
C ALA A 67 0.59 13.38 -7.59
N LEU A 68 1.75 13.01 -8.13
CA LEU A 68 2.39 11.73 -7.85
C LEU A 68 2.53 11.42 -6.33
N PRO A 69 2.91 12.35 -5.44
CA PRO A 69 3.01 12.05 -4.01
C PRO A 69 1.67 11.63 -3.37
N TRP A 70 0.55 12.18 -3.84
CA TRP A 70 -0.78 11.74 -3.39
C TRP A 70 -1.04 10.29 -3.83
N LEU A 71 -0.75 9.98 -5.09
CA LEU A 71 -0.94 8.64 -5.64
C LEU A 71 -0.09 7.61 -4.90
N LEU A 72 1.21 7.90 -4.71
CA LEU A 72 2.11 7.02 -3.96
C LEU A 72 1.56 6.75 -2.57
N LYS A 73 1.11 7.78 -1.84
CA LYS A 73 0.47 7.59 -0.54
C LYS A 73 -0.76 6.67 -0.61
N GLN A 74 -1.64 6.84 -1.60
CA GLN A 74 -2.81 5.96 -1.74
C GLN A 74 -2.41 4.51 -2.02
N ILE A 75 -1.37 4.28 -2.83
CA ILE A 75 -0.85 2.94 -3.09
C ILE A 75 -0.27 2.32 -1.80
N GLU A 76 0.51 3.07 -1.02
CA GLU A 76 1.02 2.60 0.27
C GLU A 76 -0.12 2.26 1.24
N ASP A 77 -1.12 3.14 1.38
CA ASP A 77 -2.29 2.91 2.26
C ASP A 77 -3.00 1.59 1.89
N VAL A 78 -3.20 1.31 0.60
CA VAL A 78 -3.82 0.06 0.12
C VAL A 78 -2.96 -1.16 0.46
N TYR A 79 -1.64 -1.09 0.24
CA TYR A 79 -0.74 -2.20 0.54
C TYR A 79 -0.64 -2.48 2.04
N ASP A 80 -0.59 -1.44 2.88
CA ASP A 80 -0.52 -1.58 4.34
C ASP A 80 -1.81 -2.22 4.88
N GLU A 81 -2.97 -1.75 4.44
CA GLU A 81 -4.25 -2.34 4.85
C GLU A 81 -4.39 -3.77 4.34
N ARG A 82 -3.97 -4.05 3.10
CA ARG A 82 -4.03 -5.41 2.55
C ARG A 82 -3.15 -6.37 3.34
N TYR A 83 -1.92 -5.99 3.64
CA TYR A 83 -1.03 -6.81 4.44
C TYR A 83 -1.59 -7.05 5.85
N ALA A 84 -2.15 -6.02 6.49
CA ALA A 84 -2.77 -6.17 7.81
C ALA A 84 -3.97 -7.13 7.79
N HIS A 85 -4.80 -7.06 6.74
CA HIS A 85 -5.91 -7.97 6.53
C HIS A 85 -5.44 -9.42 6.37
N ASP A 86 -4.49 -9.68 5.47
CA ASP A 86 -3.99 -11.04 5.20
C ASP A 86 -3.30 -11.65 6.44
N VAL A 87 -2.58 -10.84 7.24
CA VAL A 87 -2.00 -11.29 8.52
C VAL A 87 -3.09 -11.66 9.52
N ALA A 88 -4.13 -10.84 9.65
CA ALA A 88 -5.24 -11.12 10.57
C ALA A 88 -5.98 -12.42 10.19
N GLU A 89 -6.18 -12.68 8.89
CA GLU A 89 -6.79 -13.92 8.41
C GLU A 89 -5.91 -15.14 8.71
N LEU A 90 -4.59 -15.05 8.50
CA LEU A 90 -3.65 -16.12 8.85
C LEU A 90 -3.61 -16.40 10.36
N GLU A 91 -3.65 -15.36 11.19
CA GLU A 91 -3.68 -15.50 12.64
C GLU A 91 -4.98 -16.15 13.12
N PHE A 92 -6.11 -15.75 12.53
CA PHE A 92 -7.42 -16.34 12.80
C PHE A 92 -7.43 -17.83 12.44
N ALA A 93 -7.00 -18.18 11.23
CA ALA A 93 -6.91 -19.56 10.76
C ALA A 93 -6.01 -20.41 11.68
N ALA A 94 -4.84 -19.89 12.08
CA ALA A 94 -3.95 -20.56 13.02
C ALA A 94 -4.53 -20.70 14.43
N GLY A 95 -5.44 -19.79 14.83
CA GLY A 95 -6.24 -19.90 16.05
C GLY A 95 -7.21 -21.07 16.00
N CYS A 96 -8.03 -21.14 14.94
CA CYS A 96 -9.04 -22.20 14.74
C CYS A 96 -8.42 -23.61 14.79
N VAL A 97 -7.30 -23.83 14.08
CA VAL A 97 -6.62 -25.14 14.06
C VAL A 97 -6.14 -25.58 15.45
N ARG A 98 -5.70 -24.63 16.30
CA ARG A 98 -5.25 -24.95 17.66
C ARG A 98 -6.41 -25.38 18.57
N ASP A 99 -7.56 -24.75 18.42
CA ASP A 99 -8.75 -25.06 19.21
C ASP A 99 -9.37 -26.42 18.83
N GLU A 100 -9.37 -26.78 17.55
CA GLU A 100 -9.79 -28.11 17.10
C GLU A 100 -8.87 -29.22 17.65
N LYS A 101 -7.55 -29.01 17.61
CA LYS A 101 -6.58 -29.97 18.18
C LYS A 101 -6.79 -30.16 19.68
N LYS A 102 -7.19 -29.12 20.40
CA LYS A 102 -7.52 -29.20 21.84
C LYS A 102 -8.81 -29.99 22.09
N LYS A 103 -9.85 -29.82 21.27
CA LYS A 103 -11.09 -30.61 21.35
C LYS A 103 -10.83 -32.10 21.09
N ARG A 104 -9.97 -32.44 20.12
CA ARG A 104 -9.60 -33.83 19.82
C ARG A 104 -8.64 -34.47 20.84
N GLY A 105 -7.80 -33.68 21.51
CA GLY A 105 -6.80 -34.18 22.46
C GLY A 105 -7.24 -34.27 23.93
N GLY A 106 -8.40 -33.73 24.30
CA GLY A 106 -8.84 -33.62 25.70
C GLY A 106 -9.95 -34.58 26.15
N GLY A 107 -10.54 -35.36 25.24
CA GLY A 107 -11.71 -36.22 25.50
C GLY A 107 -11.35 -37.68 25.74
N GLY A 108 -10.53 -37.97 26.74
CA GLY A 108 -10.40 -39.32 27.25
C GLY A 108 -11.63 -39.73 28.04
N GLY A 109 -12.64 -40.31 27.38
CA GLY A 109 -13.66 -41.11 28.06
C GLY A 109 -15.10 -40.89 27.58
N GLY A 110 -15.71 -41.98 27.09
CA GLY A 110 -17.16 -42.17 27.05
C GLY A 110 -17.75 -42.16 25.64
N GLY A 111 -17.94 -43.34 25.07
CA GLY A 111 -18.46 -43.51 23.71
C GLY A 111 -19.96 -43.32 23.54
N THR A 112 -20.37 -43.26 22.27
CA THR A 112 -21.63 -43.76 21.65
C THR A 112 -21.51 -43.36 20.17
N ALA A 113 -21.27 -44.31 19.28
CA ALA A 113 -22.28 -44.96 18.44
C ALA A 113 -22.93 -44.00 17.41
N GLY A 114 -22.27 -43.88 16.25
CA GLY A 114 -22.86 -43.97 14.90
C GLY A 114 -23.81 -42.86 14.41
N GLY A 115 -23.36 -42.15 13.38
CA GLY A 115 -24.23 -41.48 12.40
C GLY A 115 -23.83 -40.04 12.06
N ASP A 116 -23.31 -39.86 10.85
CA ASP A 116 -23.48 -38.64 10.02
C ASP A 116 -22.90 -37.29 10.52
N ALA A 117 -21.81 -37.29 11.29
CA ALA A 117 -21.13 -36.06 11.71
C ALA A 117 -19.98 -35.59 10.79
N ASP A 118 -19.65 -36.38 9.75
CA ASP A 118 -18.50 -36.11 8.89
C ASP A 118 -18.82 -35.06 7.80
N ASP A 119 -20.07 -34.99 7.30
CA ASP A 119 -20.46 -34.05 6.21
C ASP A 119 -20.59 -32.58 6.67
N GLU A 120 -21.01 -32.33 7.92
CA GLU A 120 -21.20 -30.96 8.43
C GLU A 120 -19.87 -30.29 8.80
N SER A 121 -18.88 -31.09 9.23
CA SER A 121 -17.51 -30.65 9.48
C SER A 121 -16.79 -30.24 8.19
N ASP A 122 -17.00 -31.00 7.11
CA ASP A 122 -16.39 -30.71 5.81
C ASP A 122 -17.03 -29.49 5.13
N ALA A 123 -18.33 -29.28 5.29
CA ALA A 123 -19.01 -28.07 4.82
C ALA A 123 -18.57 -26.81 5.58
N ALA A 124 -18.43 -26.89 6.91
CA ALA A 124 -17.91 -25.79 7.72
C ALA A 124 -16.45 -25.46 7.38
N ALA A 125 -15.62 -26.50 7.16
CA ALA A 125 -14.25 -26.33 6.70
C ALA A 125 -14.19 -25.65 5.32
N ALA A 126 -15.04 -26.07 4.38
CA ALA A 126 -15.12 -25.46 3.05
C ALA A 126 -15.61 -23.99 3.09
N ILE A 127 -16.54 -23.65 3.99
CA ILE A 127 -16.99 -22.26 4.19
C ILE A 127 -15.87 -21.41 4.79
N ILE A 128 -15.13 -21.95 5.77
CA ILE A 128 -13.97 -21.27 6.36
C ILE A 128 -12.87 -21.10 5.30
N GLU A 129 -12.59 -22.13 4.51
CA GLU A 129 -11.61 -22.08 3.42
C GLU A 129 -12.01 -21.07 2.34
N ALA A 130 -13.28 -21.04 1.94
CA ALA A 130 -13.80 -20.05 1.00
C ALA A 130 -13.79 -18.62 1.56
N ALA A 131 -14.05 -18.45 2.86
CA ALA A 131 -13.98 -17.16 3.55
C ALA A 131 -12.54 -16.67 3.72
N LEU A 132 -11.58 -17.60 3.84
CA LEU A 132 -10.14 -17.33 3.89
C LEU A 132 -9.49 -17.30 2.51
N ALA A 133 -10.24 -17.57 1.44
CA ALA A 133 -9.70 -17.54 0.09
C ALA A 133 -9.22 -16.12 -0.21
N PRO A 134 -7.95 -15.94 -0.65
CA PRO A 134 -7.40 -14.63 -0.93
C PRO A 134 -8.30 -13.88 -1.90
N ARG A 135 -8.82 -12.73 -1.48
CA ARG A 135 -9.58 -11.86 -2.39
C ARG A 135 -8.60 -11.30 -3.42
N PRO A 136 -8.83 -11.45 -4.73
CA PRO A 136 -7.87 -10.95 -5.69
C PRO A 136 -7.70 -9.44 -5.58
N PHE A 137 -6.49 -8.97 -5.87
CA PHE A 137 -6.08 -7.60 -5.58
C PHE A 137 -7.03 -6.50 -6.11
N PRO A 138 -7.49 -6.53 -7.37
CA PRO A 138 -8.29 -5.42 -7.89
C PRO A 138 -9.65 -5.28 -7.19
N GLU A 139 -10.25 -6.37 -6.72
CA GLU A 139 -11.47 -6.34 -5.90
C GLU A 139 -11.19 -5.78 -4.52
N TYR A 140 -10.04 -6.14 -3.93
CA TYR A 140 -9.63 -5.58 -2.65
C TYR A 140 -9.46 -4.06 -2.73
N VAL A 141 -8.91 -3.52 -3.83
CA VAL A 141 -8.76 -2.07 -4.04
C VAL A 141 -10.13 -1.37 -4.07
N LEU A 142 -11.12 -1.96 -4.76
CA LEU A 142 -12.48 -1.41 -4.79
C LEU A 142 -13.15 -1.49 -3.41
N ALA A 143 -13.01 -2.61 -2.71
CA ALA A 143 -13.53 -2.79 -1.36
C ALA A 143 -12.87 -1.83 -0.35
N HIS A 144 -11.56 -1.57 -0.50
CA HIS A 144 -10.85 -0.55 0.27
C HIS A 144 -11.45 0.84 0.05
N CYS A 145 -11.72 1.22 -1.20
CA CYS A 145 -12.42 2.48 -1.49
C CYS A 145 -13.84 2.50 -0.89
N ALA A 146 -14.58 1.39 -0.98
CA ALA A 146 -15.92 1.29 -0.39
C ALA A 146 -15.89 1.52 1.14
N ARG A 147 -15.03 0.78 1.86
CA ARG A 147 -14.87 0.90 3.32
C ARG A 147 -14.43 2.30 3.75
N ARG A 148 -13.50 2.91 3.02
CA ARG A 148 -12.91 4.20 3.41
C ARG A 148 -13.88 5.38 3.25
N TYR A 149 -14.77 5.33 2.26
CA TYR A 149 -15.68 6.45 1.95
C TYR A 149 -17.13 6.20 2.39
N GLY A 150 -17.56 4.94 2.55
CA GLY A 150 -18.90 4.55 3.03
C GLY A 150 -20.07 4.91 2.11
N VAL A 151 -19.85 5.72 1.07
CA VAL A 151 -20.85 6.16 0.11
C VAL A 151 -20.42 5.75 -1.29
N LYS A 152 -21.25 4.99 -2.01
CA LYS A 152 -20.96 4.44 -3.35
C LYS A 152 -20.37 5.49 -4.31
N SER A 153 -21.01 6.64 -4.45
CA SER A 153 -20.53 7.69 -5.37
C SER A 153 -19.16 8.27 -5.01
N LEU A 154 -18.83 8.34 -3.71
CA LEU A 154 -17.51 8.82 -3.25
C LEU A 154 -16.45 7.74 -3.42
N ALA A 155 -16.79 6.49 -3.12
CA ALA A 155 -15.92 5.34 -3.29
C ALA A 155 -15.57 5.11 -4.76
N GLU A 156 -16.56 5.14 -5.66
CA GLU A 156 -16.34 5.03 -7.11
C GLU A 156 -15.50 6.19 -7.63
N LYS A 157 -15.74 7.42 -7.15
CA LYS A 157 -14.93 8.58 -7.52
C LYS A 157 -13.48 8.36 -7.10
N ALA A 158 -13.25 7.90 -5.88
CA ALA A 158 -11.90 7.63 -5.39
C ALA A 158 -11.22 6.50 -6.16
N ALA A 159 -11.95 5.43 -6.50
CA ALA A 159 -11.46 4.35 -7.35
C ALA A 159 -11.07 4.85 -8.75
N TRP A 160 -11.87 5.74 -9.36
CA TRP A 160 -11.54 6.40 -10.62
C TRP A 160 -10.31 7.30 -10.49
N GLU A 161 -10.21 8.12 -9.43
CA GLU A 161 -9.03 8.95 -9.17
C GLU A 161 -7.78 8.08 -9.02
N LEU A 162 -7.83 7.01 -8.23
CA LEU A 162 -6.70 6.12 -8.00
C LEU A 162 -6.19 5.51 -9.32
N MET A 163 -7.07 4.85 -10.09
CA MET A 163 -6.63 4.14 -11.29
C MET A 163 -6.30 5.04 -12.47
N CYS A 164 -7.02 6.16 -12.68
CA CYS A 164 -6.64 7.09 -13.74
C CYS A 164 -5.27 7.69 -13.46
N ASN A 165 -5.00 8.09 -12.21
CA ASN A 165 -3.70 8.65 -11.85
C ASN A 165 -2.59 7.58 -11.91
N ALA A 166 -2.88 6.34 -11.51
CA ALA A 166 -1.95 5.22 -11.63
C ALA A 166 -1.58 4.94 -13.10
N GLU A 167 -2.57 4.82 -13.98
CA GLU A 167 -2.34 4.54 -15.41
C GLU A 167 -1.59 5.70 -16.10
N ALA A 168 -1.89 6.95 -15.73
CA ALA A 168 -1.15 8.11 -16.23
C ALA A 168 0.31 8.10 -15.78
N ALA A 169 0.57 7.83 -14.50
CA ALA A 169 1.93 7.76 -13.95
C ALA A 169 2.72 6.56 -14.50
N ARG A 170 2.07 5.41 -14.70
CA ARG A 170 2.63 4.23 -15.36
C ARG A 170 3.03 4.54 -16.80
N SER A 171 2.15 5.18 -17.56
CA SER A 171 2.41 5.57 -18.96
C SER A 171 3.57 6.56 -19.07
N ALA A 172 3.81 7.37 -18.03
CA ALA A 172 4.94 8.28 -17.96
C ALA A 172 6.24 7.64 -17.42
N GLY A 173 6.22 6.37 -16.98
CA GLY A 173 7.36 5.71 -16.34
C GLY A 173 7.80 6.40 -15.04
N ALA A 174 6.83 6.95 -14.28
CA ALA A 174 7.14 7.89 -13.20
C ALA A 174 7.72 7.22 -11.94
N HIS A 175 7.28 6.01 -11.59
CA HIS A 175 7.73 5.31 -10.38
C HIS A 175 7.43 3.81 -10.43
N THR A 176 8.38 2.97 -9.98
CA THR A 176 8.26 1.50 -10.01
C THR A 176 7.08 0.97 -9.19
N SER A 177 6.75 1.61 -8.06
CA SER A 177 5.59 1.20 -7.25
C SER A 177 4.26 1.30 -8.01
N VAL A 178 4.14 2.26 -8.93
CA VAL A 178 2.96 2.43 -9.78
C VAL A 178 2.89 1.31 -10.80
N ASP A 179 4.02 0.92 -11.38
CA ASP A 179 4.09 -0.20 -12.33
C ASP A 179 3.64 -1.51 -11.67
N LEU A 180 4.13 -1.78 -10.46
CA LEU A 180 3.75 -2.96 -9.67
C LEU A 180 2.27 -2.91 -9.29
N PHE A 181 1.78 -1.77 -8.80
CA PHE A 181 0.38 -1.59 -8.44
C PHE A 181 -0.56 -1.87 -9.62
N CYS A 182 -0.26 -1.27 -10.77
CA CYS A 182 -1.02 -1.53 -12.00
C CYS A 182 -0.91 -2.98 -12.46
N ALA A 183 0.25 -3.63 -12.31
CA ALA A 183 0.40 -5.05 -12.64
C ALA A 183 -0.48 -5.94 -11.75
N PHE A 184 -0.52 -5.71 -10.43
CA PHE A 184 -1.43 -6.42 -9.53
C PHE A 184 -2.90 -6.14 -9.86
N CYS A 185 -3.28 -4.88 -10.13
CA CYS A 185 -4.65 -4.55 -10.53
C CYS A 185 -5.07 -5.18 -11.87
N ASN A 186 -4.11 -5.44 -12.76
CA ASN A 186 -4.34 -6.14 -14.03
C ASN A 186 -4.22 -7.67 -13.91
N ARG A 187 -4.12 -8.21 -12.68
CA ARG A 187 -3.92 -9.65 -12.43
C ARG A 187 -2.70 -10.22 -13.17
N GLY A 188 -1.67 -9.40 -13.35
CA GLY A 188 -0.38 -9.83 -13.91
C GLY A 188 0.47 -10.61 -12.91
N TYR A 189 0.04 -10.64 -11.66
CA TYR A 189 0.57 -11.48 -10.59
C TYR A 189 -0.60 -12.13 -9.86
N ASP A 190 -0.38 -13.34 -9.36
CA ASP A 190 -1.36 -14.08 -8.56
C ASP A 190 -1.35 -13.66 -7.08
N ASP A 191 -2.21 -14.29 -6.29
CA ASP A 191 -2.37 -13.95 -4.87
C ASP A 191 -1.17 -14.39 -4.02
N GLU A 192 -0.47 -15.46 -4.39
CA GLU A 192 0.74 -15.91 -3.68
C GLU A 192 1.89 -14.92 -3.93
N GLU A 193 2.05 -14.46 -5.17
CA GLU A 193 2.99 -13.42 -5.58
C GLU A 193 2.70 -12.08 -4.87
N LEU A 194 1.42 -11.71 -4.73
CA LEU A 194 1.02 -10.53 -3.95
C LEU A 194 1.40 -10.67 -2.48
N MET A 195 1.07 -11.81 -1.84
CA MET A 195 1.40 -12.06 -0.45
C MET A 195 2.91 -12.01 -0.20
N PHE A 196 3.69 -12.66 -1.06
CA PHE A 196 5.14 -12.59 -1.01
C PHE A 196 5.64 -11.15 -1.15
N PHE A 197 5.14 -10.40 -2.13
CA PHE A 197 5.49 -9.00 -2.34
C PHE A 197 5.21 -8.14 -1.08
N LEU A 198 4.01 -8.27 -0.50
CA LEU A 198 3.61 -7.49 0.68
C LEU A 198 4.46 -7.85 1.91
N TYR A 199 4.76 -9.13 2.11
CA TYR A 199 5.67 -9.59 3.16
C TYR A 199 7.06 -8.96 3.00
N VAL A 200 7.67 -9.07 1.81
CA VAL A 200 9.00 -8.51 1.56
C VAL A 200 8.99 -6.98 1.74
N ARG A 201 7.95 -6.30 1.26
CA ARG A 201 7.77 -4.86 1.46
C ARG A 201 7.76 -4.51 2.95
N GLN A 202 6.99 -5.21 3.78
CA GLN A 202 6.93 -4.96 5.22
C GLN A 202 8.29 -5.18 5.91
N GLN A 203 9.02 -6.23 5.51
CA GLN A 203 10.34 -6.51 6.05
C GLN A 203 11.38 -5.46 5.64
N LEU A 204 11.31 -4.98 4.39
CA LEU A 204 12.14 -3.88 3.91
C LEU A 204 11.88 -2.59 4.71
N LEU A 205 10.61 -2.20 4.86
CA LEU A 205 10.23 -1.01 5.63
C LEU A 205 10.69 -1.12 7.09
N SER A 206 10.51 -2.28 7.71
CA SER A 206 10.97 -2.56 9.07
C SER A 206 12.50 -2.48 9.20
N ALA A 207 13.24 -2.98 8.21
CA ALA A 207 14.70 -2.87 8.17
C ALA A 207 15.16 -1.41 8.01
N CYS A 208 14.50 -0.63 7.14
CA CYS A 208 14.77 0.79 6.97
C CYS A 208 14.48 1.59 8.24
N ALA A 209 13.36 1.31 8.93
CA ALA A 209 13.01 1.97 10.19
C ALA A 209 14.04 1.70 11.29
N ARG A 210 14.56 0.47 11.40
CA ARG A 210 15.64 0.12 12.35
C ARG A 210 16.97 0.80 12.05
N ALA A 211 17.22 1.18 10.79
CA ALA A 211 18.46 1.83 10.37
C ALA A 211 18.46 3.35 10.59
N LEU A 212 17.31 3.95 10.93
CA LEU A 212 17.25 5.36 11.28
C LEU A 212 17.88 5.56 12.67
N PRO A 213 18.71 6.62 12.86
CA PRO A 213 19.21 6.98 14.17
C PRO A 213 18.02 7.14 15.12
N ARG A 214 17.97 6.34 16.18
CA ARG A 214 17.02 6.58 17.26
C ARG A 214 17.41 7.91 17.88
N VAL A 215 16.55 8.93 17.72
CA VAL A 215 16.67 10.14 18.52
C VAL A 215 16.46 9.70 19.96
N ASP A 216 17.51 9.78 20.79
CA ASP A 216 17.40 9.50 22.21
C ASP A 216 16.43 10.52 22.83
N VAL A 217 15.19 10.09 23.06
CA VAL A 217 14.13 10.90 23.66
C VAL A 217 14.47 11.29 25.11
N HIS A 218 15.53 10.71 25.69
CA HIS A 218 16.03 11.04 27.01
C HIS A 218 16.67 12.43 27.12
N ASP A 219 16.98 13.12 26.02
CA ASP A 219 17.57 14.48 26.04
C ASP A 219 16.55 15.62 25.84
N VAL A 220 15.27 15.32 25.66
CA VAL A 220 14.23 16.35 25.51
C VAL A 220 13.66 16.74 26.89
N LYS A 221 14.36 17.62 27.61
CA LYS A 221 13.81 18.27 28.82
C LYS A 221 12.88 19.42 28.44
N GLY A 222 11.64 19.38 28.92
CA GLY A 222 10.70 20.51 28.88
C GLY A 222 9.36 20.21 28.21
N ALA A 223 8.55 21.27 28.06
CA ALA A 223 7.15 21.24 27.62
C ALA A 223 6.87 20.56 26.26
N SER A 224 7.91 20.22 25.50
CA SER A 224 7.84 19.45 24.25
C SER A 224 7.38 18.00 24.42
N GLN A 225 7.37 17.45 25.65
CA GLN A 225 6.83 16.10 25.91
C GLN A 225 5.31 15.98 25.68
N ARG A 226 4.54 17.08 25.77
CA ARG A 226 3.07 17.00 25.69
C ARG A 226 2.51 16.86 24.27
N PHE A 227 3.35 16.97 23.24
CA PHE A 227 2.97 16.76 21.84
C PHE A 227 3.51 15.46 21.24
N LEU A 228 4.13 14.58 22.04
CA LEU A 228 4.76 13.34 21.58
C LEU A 228 4.05 12.06 22.03
N ALA A 229 2.81 12.15 22.53
CA ALA A 229 1.89 11.02 22.53
C ALA A 229 1.36 10.81 21.09
N GLY A 230 2.22 10.22 20.26
CA GLY A 230 1.97 9.86 18.87
C GLY A 230 2.53 10.87 17.86
N PRO A 231 3.81 10.75 17.43
CA PRO A 231 4.16 11.30 16.14
C PRO A 231 3.47 10.44 15.05
N PRO A 232 2.79 11.04 14.05
CA PRO A 232 2.58 10.31 12.80
C PRO A 232 3.97 9.89 12.32
N ALA A 233 4.14 8.62 11.95
CA ALA A 233 5.35 8.18 11.29
C ALA A 233 5.70 9.24 10.22
N PRO A 234 6.94 9.80 10.22
CA PRO A 234 7.31 10.74 9.18
C PRO A 234 6.99 10.06 7.84
N PRO A 235 6.30 10.76 6.90
CA PRO A 235 6.00 10.15 5.62
C PRO A 235 7.32 9.64 5.06
N LEU A 236 7.41 8.33 4.86
CA LEU A 236 8.59 7.68 4.32
C LEU A 236 9.04 8.50 3.11
N PRO A 237 10.32 8.89 3.02
CA PRO A 237 10.76 9.73 1.93
C PRO A 237 10.39 9.05 0.62
N PRO A 238 9.74 9.77 -0.32
CA PRO A 238 9.46 9.22 -1.63
C PRO A 238 10.83 8.87 -2.25
N SER A 239 11.05 7.58 -2.53
CA SER A 239 12.33 6.92 -2.86
C SER A 239 13.24 6.60 -1.66
N ILE A 240 12.96 5.47 -0.98
CA ILE A 240 13.98 4.80 -0.16
C ILE A 240 15.07 4.29 -1.11
N ALA A 241 16.28 4.82 -0.96
CA ALA A 241 17.44 4.38 -1.72
C ALA A 241 18.27 3.37 -0.91
N LEU A 242 18.53 2.21 -1.50
CA LEU A 242 19.30 1.11 -0.91
C LEU A 242 20.71 1.08 -1.48
N THR A 243 21.70 0.94 -0.61
CA THR A 243 23.07 0.59 -1.01
C THR A 243 23.17 -0.91 -1.24
N GLU A 244 24.22 -1.37 -1.96
CA GLU A 244 24.44 -2.80 -2.21
C GLU A 244 24.49 -3.61 -0.91
N LYS A 245 25.16 -3.07 0.10
CA LYS A 245 25.23 -3.70 1.42
C LYS A 245 23.84 -3.82 2.05
N ARG A 246 23.06 -2.74 2.06
CA ARG A 246 21.70 -2.74 2.64
C ARG A 246 20.77 -3.70 1.90
N ALA A 247 20.77 -3.69 0.58
CA ALA A 247 19.94 -4.60 -0.21
C ALA A 247 20.24 -6.07 0.15
N ARG A 248 21.51 -6.46 0.20
CA ARG A 248 21.92 -7.82 0.59
C ARG A 248 21.54 -8.16 2.03
N ASP A 249 21.75 -7.24 2.96
CA ASP A 249 21.43 -7.47 4.38
C ASP A 249 19.91 -7.64 4.58
N VAL A 250 19.10 -6.86 3.88
CA VAL A 250 17.63 -7.03 3.84
C VAL A 250 17.26 -8.37 3.23
N THR A 251 17.84 -8.74 2.07
CA THR A 251 17.57 -10.04 1.43
C THR A 251 17.82 -11.20 2.39
N ARG A 252 18.97 -11.22 3.07
CA ARG A 252 19.28 -12.27 4.05
C ARG A 252 18.32 -12.25 5.25
N SER A 253 17.88 -11.06 5.69
CA SER A 253 16.91 -10.94 6.77
C SER A 253 15.52 -11.45 6.39
N VAL A 254 15.12 -11.33 5.13
CA VAL A 254 13.83 -11.81 4.62
C VAL A 254 13.79 -13.35 4.63
N PHE A 255 14.84 -14.01 4.15
CA PHE A 255 14.88 -15.47 4.08
C PHE A 255 15.34 -16.14 5.39
N GLY A 256 16.01 -15.41 6.29
CA GLY A 256 16.54 -15.96 7.53
C GLY A 256 17.79 -16.83 7.32
N GLY A 257 18.52 -17.11 8.40
CA GLY A 257 19.85 -17.73 8.33
C GLY A 257 19.89 -19.15 7.78
N ALA A 258 18.81 -19.94 7.93
CA ALA A 258 18.75 -21.33 7.47
C ALA A 258 18.25 -21.49 6.02
N VAL A 259 17.52 -20.50 5.48
CA VAL A 259 17.00 -20.49 4.08
C VAL A 259 17.86 -19.58 3.18
N ALA A 260 18.91 -18.96 3.73
CA ALA A 260 19.84 -18.11 2.99
C ALA A 260 20.60 -18.85 1.87
N ASP A 261 20.68 -20.19 1.96
CA ASP A 261 21.27 -21.07 0.94
C ASP A 261 20.24 -21.58 -0.08
N GLY A 262 18.96 -21.19 0.04
CA GLY A 262 17.92 -21.55 -0.92
C GLY A 262 18.10 -20.88 -2.28
N MET A 263 17.64 -21.55 -3.35
CA MET A 263 17.79 -21.08 -4.74
C MET A 263 17.24 -19.66 -4.96
N LEU A 264 16.08 -19.34 -4.37
CA LEU A 264 15.48 -18.01 -4.43
C LEU A 264 16.38 -16.92 -3.81
N CYS A 265 16.93 -17.16 -2.62
CA CYS A 265 17.81 -16.20 -1.96
C CYS A 265 19.06 -15.94 -2.83
N GLN A 266 19.66 -16.99 -3.38
CA GLN A 266 20.82 -16.86 -4.27
C GLN A 266 20.48 -16.13 -5.57
N ALA A 267 19.33 -16.43 -6.19
CA ALA A 267 18.85 -15.74 -7.38
C ALA A 267 18.67 -14.22 -7.13
N VAL A 268 18.05 -13.84 -6.02
CA VAL A 268 17.93 -12.43 -5.63
C VAL A 268 19.29 -11.78 -5.41
N LEU A 269 20.18 -12.42 -4.65
CA LEU A 269 21.51 -11.88 -4.36
C LEU A 269 22.34 -11.68 -5.64
N GLN A 270 22.16 -12.56 -6.62
CA GLN A 270 22.76 -12.45 -7.95
C GLN A 270 22.20 -11.23 -8.70
N LEU A 271 20.87 -11.09 -8.81
CA LEU A 271 20.23 -9.94 -9.46
C LEU A 271 20.64 -8.60 -8.82
N VAL A 272 20.69 -8.55 -7.49
CA VAL A 272 21.17 -7.39 -6.74
C VAL A 272 22.63 -7.10 -7.09
N GLY A 273 23.49 -8.13 -7.10
CA GLY A 273 24.91 -8.00 -7.45
C GLY A 273 25.11 -7.47 -8.88
N ASP A 274 24.37 -8.01 -9.83
CA ASP A 274 24.44 -7.64 -11.25
C ASP A 274 24.02 -6.18 -11.46
N PHE A 275 22.94 -5.73 -10.81
CA PHE A 275 22.53 -4.33 -10.86
C PHE A 275 23.64 -3.37 -10.40
N PHE A 276 24.26 -3.63 -9.25
CA PHE A 276 25.32 -2.76 -8.72
C PHE A 276 26.61 -2.85 -9.53
N LYS A 277 26.90 -4.01 -10.13
CA LYS A 277 28.01 -4.19 -11.07
C LYS A 277 27.80 -3.33 -12.32
N GLU A 278 26.63 -3.42 -12.94
CA GLU A 278 26.26 -2.63 -14.11
C GLU A 278 26.36 -1.12 -13.82
N LYS A 279 25.80 -0.66 -12.69
CA LYS A 279 25.88 0.76 -12.28
C LYS A 279 27.31 1.26 -12.08
N ARG A 280 28.20 0.42 -11.52
CA ARG A 280 29.63 0.76 -11.40
C ARG A 280 30.32 0.83 -12.77
N GLU A 281 29.99 -0.08 -13.68
CA GLU A 281 30.53 -0.08 -15.04
C GLU A 281 30.08 1.16 -15.84
N GLU A 282 28.81 1.54 -15.76
CA GLU A 282 28.26 2.77 -16.35
C GLU A 282 29.01 4.02 -15.86
N ALA A 283 29.16 4.17 -14.54
CA ALA A 283 29.90 5.27 -13.95
C ALA A 283 31.38 5.31 -14.40
N SER A 284 31.99 4.14 -14.64
CA SER A 284 33.37 4.06 -15.14
C SER A 284 33.48 4.46 -16.62
N ARG A 285 32.47 4.14 -17.45
CA ARG A 285 32.42 4.51 -18.88
C ARG A 285 32.26 6.02 -19.05
N GLU A 286 31.41 6.66 -18.25
CA GLU A 286 31.22 8.11 -18.28
C GLU A 286 32.50 8.88 -17.94
N LYS A 287 33.27 8.39 -16.96
CA LYS A 287 34.57 8.98 -16.60
C LYS A 287 35.60 8.85 -17.72
N LYS A 288 35.64 7.71 -18.43
CA LYS A 288 36.53 7.52 -19.59
C LYS A 288 36.12 8.37 -20.81
N GLY A 289 34.83 8.64 -20.99
CA GLY A 289 34.31 9.47 -22.08
C GLY A 289 34.66 10.96 -21.99
N LYS A 290 34.75 11.51 -20.76
CA LYS A 290 35.08 12.93 -20.53
C LYS A 290 36.59 13.24 -20.52
N GLY A 291 37.46 12.22 -20.41
CA GLY A 291 38.91 12.39 -20.26
C GLY A 291 39.71 12.67 -21.55
N LYS A 292 39.09 12.79 -22.72
CA LYS A 292 39.80 12.92 -24.01
C LYS A 292 39.90 14.36 -24.55
N GLY A 293 39.55 15.37 -23.75
CA GLY A 293 39.70 16.79 -24.08
C GLY A 293 40.78 17.49 -23.24
N LYS A 294 41.95 17.73 -23.85
CA LYS A 294 43.01 18.71 -23.53
C LYS A 294 42.93 19.48 -22.19
N GLY A 295 43.99 19.35 -21.39
CA GLY A 295 44.46 20.44 -20.51
C GLY A 295 45.04 19.96 -19.19
N GLY A 296 46.37 19.95 -19.10
CA GLY A 296 47.08 19.63 -17.87
C GLY A 296 46.76 20.61 -16.75
N GLY A 297 46.44 20.06 -15.58
CA GLY A 297 46.21 20.81 -14.35
C GLY A 297 46.36 19.85 -13.18
N SER A 298 47.58 19.75 -12.66
CA SER A 298 47.92 19.01 -11.45
C SER A 298 47.20 19.60 -10.24
N GLY A 299 45.98 19.15 -9.97
CA GLY A 299 45.23 19.40 -8.75
C GLY A 299 45.15 18.14 -7.91
N ARG A 300 46.11 17.93 -7.00
CA ARG A 300 45.95 17.04 -5.84
C ARG A 300 44.88 17.65 -4.93
N GLY A 301 43.72 17.02 -4.84
CA GLY A 301 42.73 17.42 -3.83
C GLY A 301 41.34 16.90 -4.17
N GLY A 302 40.85 15.98 -3.35
CA GLY A 302 39.49 15.45 -3.43
C GLY A 302 39.49 13.96 -3.69
N VAL A 303 39.43 13.16 -2.62
CA VAL A 303 38.79 11.85 -2.71
C VAL A 303 37.34 12.17 -3.03
N ASP A 304 37.03 12.29 -4.33
CA ASP A 304 35.66 12.39 -4.80
C ASP A 304 34.95 11.18 -4.22
N ALA A 305 34.03 11.42 -3.29
CA ALA A 305 33.03 10.46 -2.89
C ALA A 305 32.28 10.08 -4.17
N ALA A 306 32.79 9.06 -4.87
CA ALA A 306 32.12 8.46 -6.01
C ALA A 306 30.73 8.11 -5.47
N ALA A 307 29.71 8.82 -5.95
CA ALA A 307 28.34 8.64 -5.51
C ALA A 307 28.07 7.14 -5.44
N GLU A 308 27.94 6.64 -4.21
CA GLU A 308 27.73 5.22 -3.98
C GLU A 308 26.49 4.84 -4.79
N ALA A 309 26.62 3.87 -5.70
CA ALA A 309 25.49 3.45 -6.51
C ALA A 309 24.35 3.06 -5.56
N THR A 310 23.15 3.54 -5.85
CA THR A 310 21.95 3.24 -5.07
C THR A 310 20.88 2.60 -5.94
N MET A 311 20.02 1.80 -5.30
CA MET A 311 18.87 1.13 -5.89
C MET A 311 17.59 1.68 -5.26
N GLU A 312 16.57 1.96 -6.07
CA GLU A 312 15.25 2.37 -5.57
C GLU A 312 14.54 1.18 -4.90
N ALA A 313 13.88 1.40 -3.76
CA ALA A 313 13.28 0.32 -2.97
C ALA A 313 12.23 -0.50 -3.73
N TYR A 314 11.35 0.12 -4.52
CA TYR A 314 10.39 -0.64 -5.31
C TYR A 314 11.04 -1.36 -6.49
N TYR A 315 12.16 -0.87 -7.00
CA TYR A 315 12.98 -1.63 -7.94
C TYR A 315 13.57 -2.89 -7.28
N TYR A 316 14.06 -2.79 -6.04
CA TYR A 316 14.46 -3.97 -5.26
C TYR A 316 13.29 -4.96 -5.08
N LEU A 317 12.10 -4.48 -4.72
CA LEU A 317 10.92 -5.34 -4.58
C LEU A 317 10.53 -6.01 -5.90
N LYS A 318 10.69 -5.31 -7.03
CA LYS A 318 10.48 -5.89 -8.37
C LYS A 318 11.48 -7.00 -8.66
N LEU A 319 12.76 -6.85 -8.29
CA LEU A 319 13.75 -7.93 -8.43
C LEU A 319 13.42 -9.14 -7.54
N MET A 320 12.99 -8.90 -6.30
CA MET A 320 12.52 -9.95 -5.39
C MET A 320 11.38 -10.75 -6.01
N LEU A 321 10.37 -10.05 -6.55
CA LEU A 321 9.20 -10.67 -7.16
C LEU A 321 9.56 -11.45 -8.44
N SER A 322 10.44 -10.89 -9.28
CA SER A 322 10.94 -11.59 -10.48
C SER A 322 11.65 -12.89 -10.11
N ALA A 323 12.57 -12.85 -9.14
CA ALA A 323 13.29 -14.04 -8.70
C ALA A 323 12.34 -15.08 -8.08
N TYR A 324 11.32 -14.64 -7.33
CA TYR A 324 10.31 -15.52 -6.77
C TYR A 324 9.56 -16.27 -7.88
N ARG A 325 9.08 -15.54 -8.90
CA ARG A 325 8.40 -16.16 -10.04
C ARG A 325 9.31 -17.13 -10.81
N ASP A 326 10.57 -16.78 -11.02
CA ASP A 326 11.52 -17.59 -11.79
C ASP A 326 12.01 -18.85 -11.04
N THR A 327 11.86 -18.89 -9.71
CA THR A 327 12.32 -20.01 -8.87
C THR A 327 11.20 -20.79 -8.21
N ARG A 328 9.93 -20.42 -8.47
CA ARG A 328 8.78 -21.16 -8.00
C ARG A 328 8.81 -22.55 -8.65
N PRO A 329 8.69 -23.64 -7.87
CA PRO A 329 8.49 -24.95 -8.47
C PRO A 329 7.14 -24.90 -9.19
N ASP A 330 7.14 -25.11 -10.52
CA ASP A 330 5.90 -25.13 -11.32
C ASP A 330 4.87 -26.02 -10.63
N GLY A 331 3.87 -25.40 -10.01
CA GLY A 331 2.67 -26.11 -9.57
C GLY A 331 1.96 -26.56 -10.83
N GLY A 332 2.01 -27.86 -11.12
CA GLY A 332 1.41 -28.46 -12.30
C GLY A 332 0.02 -27.89 -12.56
N GLY A 333 -0.16 -27.33 -13.75
CA GLY A 333 -1.35 -26.58 -14.11
C GLY A 333 -2.61 -27.43 -14.10
N GLU A 334 -3.69 -26.83 -13.62
CA GLU A 334 -5.04 -27.10 -14.07
C GLU A 334 -5.74 -25.75 -14.22
N ASP A 335 -5.85 -25.29 -15.46
CA ASP A 335 -6.85 -24.32 -15.87
C ASP A 335 -8.23 -24.96 -15.61
N ASP A 336 -8.85 -24.68 -14.47
CA ASP A 336 -10.23 -25.08 -14.20
C ASP A 336 -11.20 -24.11 -14.91
N PRO A 337 -11.94 -24.55 -15.94
CA PRO A 337 -12.92 -23.71 -16.64
C PRO A 337 -14.20 -23.43 -15.81
N SER A 338 -14.25 -23.78 -14.52
CA SER A 338 -15.38 -23.55 -13.60
C SER A 338 -15.55 -22.07 -13.13
N ALA A 339 -14.72 -21.12 -13.58
CA ALA A 339 -14.74 -19.75 -13.08
C ALA A 339 -15.98 -18.88 -13.47
N ALA A 340 -16.86 -19.35 -14.36
CA ALA A 340 -18.02 -18.57 -14.81
C ALA A 340 -19.07 -18.27 -13.71
N PRO A 341 -19.54 -19.23 -12.89
CA PRO A 341 -20.44 -18.96 -11.75
C PRO A 341 -19.82 -18.06 -10.67
N ALA A 342 -18.50 -18.05 -10.52
CA ALA A 342 -17.80 -17.20 -9.54
C ALA A 342 -17.80 -15.71 -9.92
N VAL A 343 -17.95 -15.37 -11.21
CA VAL A 343 -18.00 -13.96 -11.66
C VAL A 343 -19.33 -13.31 -11.30
N ALA A 344 -20.45 -14.01 -11.44
CA ALA A 344 -21.78 -13.49 -11.10
C ALA A 344 -21.97 -13.31 -9.58
N ALA A 345 -21.54 -14.29 -8.79
CA ALA A 345 -21.56 -14.18 -7.31
C ALA A 345 -20.67 -13.03 -6.80
N ARG A 346 -19.60 -12.71 -7.53
CA ARG A 346 -18.64 -11.65 -7.19
C ARG A 346 -19.13 -10.25 -7.58
N GLU A 347 -19.88 -10.12 -8.67
CA GLU A 347 -20.55 -8.87 -9.04
C GLU A 347 -21.63 -8.50 -8.00
N GLU A 348 -22.40 -9.49 -7.54
CA GLU A 348 -23.36 -9.32 -6.44
C GLU A 348 -22.67 -8.97 -5.11
N ALA A 349 -21.55 -9.63 -4.78
CA ALA A 349 -20.77 -9.32 -3.58
C ALA A 349 -20.17 -7.91 -3.60
N LEU A 350 -19.74 -7.42 -4.76
CA LEU A 350 -19.27 -6.04 -4.92
C LEU A 350 -20.41 -5.04 -4.75
N ASP A 351 -21.59 -5.31 -5.30
CA ASP A 351 -22.75 -4.43 -5.09
C ASP A 351 -23.19 -4.39 -3.62
N ARG A 352 -23.16 -5.52 -2.90
CA ARG A 352 -23.42 -5.56 -1.45
C ARG A 352 -22.39 -4.75 -0.64
N LEU A 353 -21.12 -4.82 -1.01
CA LEU A 353 -20.04 -3.99 -0.43
C LEU A 353 -20.29 -2.48 -0.60
N PHE A 354 -20.89 -2.06 -1.72
CA PHE A 354 -21.22 -0.65 -1.96
C PHE A 354 -22.56 -0.20 -1.35
N ILE A 355 -23.42 -1.13 -0.94
CA ILE A 355 -24.70 -0.86 -0.28
C ILE A 355 -24.55 -0.73 1.25
N GLY A 356 -23.41 -1.15 1.81
CA GLY A 356 -23.11 -1.02 3.23
C GLY A 356 -23.81 -2.06 4.09
N GLU A 357 -24.13 -3.24 3.55
CA GLU A 357 -24.40 -4.40 4.40
C GLU A 357 -23.09 -4.82 5.08
N ASP A 358 -23.11 -4.89 6.41
CA ASP A 358 -21.99 -5.29 7.25
C ASP A 358 -21.52 -6.72 6.89
N VAL A 359 -20.50 -6.82 6.02
CA VAL A 359 -19.79 -8.09 5.76
C VAL A 359 -18.75 -8.37 6.87
N ASP A 360 -18.55 -7.43 7.81
CA ASP A 360 -17.67 -7.60 8.97
C ASP A 360 -18.37 -8.22 10.20
N ALA A 361 -19.62 -8.67 10.06
CA ALA A 361 -20.21 -9.55 11.05
C ALA A 361 -19.59 -10.94 10.89
N ALA A 362 -18.53 -11.21 11.66
CA ALA A 362 -18.17 -12.58 12.03
C ALA A 362 -19.47 -13.35 12.34
N PRO A 363 -19.64 -14.61 11.88
CA PRO A 363 -20.87 -15.34 12.12
C PRO A 363 -21.06 -15.47 13.62
N SER A 364 -21.96 -14.65 14.18
CA SER A 364 -22.46 -14.89 15.52
C SER A 364 -23.30 -16.14 15.40
N VAL A 365 -22.77 -17.24 15.92
CA VAL A 365 -23.53 -18.47 16.14
C VAL A 365 -24.66 -18.08 17.09
N THR A 366 -25.80 -17.76 16.51
CA THR A 366 -27.06 -17.64 17.21
C THR A 366 -27.46 -19.06 17.53
N THR A 367 -27.22 -19.48 18.78
CA THR A 367 -27.82 -20.68 19.33
C THR A 367 -29.32 -20.45 19.36
N ALA A 368 -30.02 -20.94 18.33
CA ALA A 368 -31.46 -21.01 18.31
C ALA A 368 -31.93 -22.00 19.37
N ASP A 369 -32.80 -21.48 20.22
CA ASP A 369 -33.62 -22.13 21.22
C ASP A 369 -34.39 -23.33 20.65
N GLY A 370 -34.44 -24.41 21.43
CA GLY A 370 -35.18 -25.64 21.13
C GLY A 370 -35.76 -26.17 22.43
N GLY A 371 -37.07 -25.93 22.62
CA GLY A 371 -37.82 -26.29 23.81
C GLY A 371 -38.30 -27.74 23.89
N ASP A 372 -39.14 -27.93 24.91
CA ASP A 372 -40.02 -29.06 25.26
C ASP A 372 -39.34 -30.25 26.00
N ASP A 373 -39.85 -30.87 27.07
CA ASP A 373 -41.18 -30.82 27.72
C ASP A 373 -41.14 -31.55 29.10
N VAL A 374 -42.13 -31.24 29.97
CA VAL A 374 -42.81 -32.10 30.99
C VAL A 374 -41.97 -32.76 32.15
N SER A 375 -42.28 -32.65 33.45
CA SER A 375 -43.54 -33.04 34.12
C SER A 375 -43.59 -32.75 35.65
N THR A 376 -44.82 -32.58 36.16
CA THR A 376 -45.38 -32.89 37.52
C THR A 376 -45.12 -32.00 38.77
N SER A 377 -46.14 -31.17 39.06
CA SER A 377 -46.89 -30.79 40.30
C SER A 377 -46.49 -31.28 41.72
N PRO A 378 -47.18 -30.83 42.81
CA PRO A 378 -47.61 -29.48 43.23
C PRO A 378 -47.27 -29.18 44.73
N GLY A 379 -47.24 -27.91 45.17
CA GLY A 379 -47.05 -27.62 46.60
C GLY A 379 -47.11 -26.17 47.08
N ARG A 380 -48.33 -25.69 47.34
CA ARG A 380 -48.77 -25.02 48.59
C ARG A 380 -47.97 -23.81 49.16
N ALA A 381 -48.63 -22.64 49.06
CA ALA A 381 -48.87 -21.61 50.09
C ALA A 381 -47.76 -20.68 50.65
N SER A 382 -48.20 -19.42 50.83
CA SER A 382 -47.67 -18.32 51.69
C SER A 382 -46.38 -17.63 51.20
N GLY A 383 -46.20 -16.31 51.21
CA GLY A 383 -46.91 -15.16 51.77
C GLY A 383 -45.88 -14.03 51.99
N GLY A 384 -46.29 -12.75 51.88
CA GLY A 384 -45.49 -11.55 52.20
C GLY A 384 -44.69 -11.00 51.00
N GLY A 385 -44.89 -9.78 50.50
CA GLY A 385 -44.59 -8.50 51.16
C GLY A 385 -43.05 -8.32 51.19
N TRP A 386 -42.40 -7.27 50.71
CA TRP A 386 -42.45 -5.83 50.98
C TRP A 386 -41.67 -5.16 49.81
N GLY A 387 -42.05 -4.04 49.23
CA GLY A 387 -41.97 -2.70 49.81
C GLY A 387 -40.91 -1.88 49.06
N ALA A 388 -41.37 -0.87 48.31
CA ALA A 388 -40.56 0.10 47.59
C ALA A 388 -39.93 1.14 48.54
N GLY A 389 -38.82 1.74 48.08
CA GLY A 389 -38.19 2.93 48.63
C GLY A 389 -37.20 3.49 47.62
#